data_AF-A0A0D8J2T2-F1
#
_entry.id   AF-A0A0D8J2T2-F1
#
_cell.length_a   1.000
_cell.length_b   1.000
_cell.length_c   1.000
_cell.angle_alpha   90.00
_cell.angle_beta   90.00
_cell.angle_gamma   90.00
#
_symmetry.space_group_name_H-M   'P 1'
#
loop_
_entity.id
_entity.type
_entity.pdbx_description
1 polymer ?
#
loop_
_entity_poly.entity_id
_entity_poly.type
_entity_poly.pdbx_seq_one_letter_code
_entity_poly.pdbx_strand_id
1 'polypeptide(L)' 'MNKVRRTQIQRVSDSISNIIAEIETIRDEEDEARESMPENLVGSERHETSEVASDTLQDTIDLLEESVERLSEIS' A
#
# COMPACT_ATOMS: atom_id res chain seq x y z
N MET A 1 17.08 -17.86 -15.69
CA MET A 1 17.60 -16.46 -15.66
C MET A 1 19.06 -16.44 -15.18
N ASN A 2 19.90 -15.49 -15.59
CA ASN A 2 21.30 -15.41 -15.13
C ASN A 2 21.42 -14.69 -13.77
N LYS A 3 22.55 -14.85 -13.08
CA LYS A 3 22.77 -14.30 -11.73
C LYS A 3 22.56 -12.79 -11.65
N VAL A 4 23.01 -12.04 -12.66
CA VAL A 4 22.88 -10.57 -12.68
C VAL A 4 21.41 -10.15 -12.71
N ARG A 5 20.61 -10.73 -13.61
CA ARG A 5 19.18 -10.40 -13.72
C ARG A 5 18.39 -10.80 -12.47
N ARG A 6 18.71 -11.96 -11.89
CA ARG A 6 18.17 -12.43 -10.60
C ARG A 6 18.42 -11.43 -9.47
N THR A 7 19.64 -10.95 -9.33
CA THR A 7 19.97 -9.90 -8.35
C THR A 7 19.26 -8.58 -8.62
N GLN A 8 19.08 -8.19 -9.88
CA GLN A 8 18.31 -6.99 -10.21
C GLN A 8 16.85 -7.12 -9.82
N ILE A 9 16.25 -8.28 -10.04
CA ILE A 9 14.85 -8.56 -9.64
C ILE A 9 14.70 -8.50 -8.14
N GLN A 10 15.60 -9.12 -7.37
CA GLN A 10 15.56 -9.03 -5.91
C GLN A 10 15.58 -7.58 -5.43
N ARG A 11 16.43 -6.73 -6.01
CA ARG A 11 16.48 -5.30 -5.64
C ARG A 11 15.19 -4.55 -5.96
N VAL A 12 14.50 -4.93 -7.05
CA VAL A 12 13.20 -4.37 -7.38
C VAL A 12 12.15 -4.83 -6.37
N SER A 13 12.12 -6.13 -6.02
CA SER A 13 11.24 -6.66 -4.97
C SER A 13 11.45 -5.94 -3.64
N ASP A 14 12.70 -5.78 -3.20
CA ASP A 14 13.02 -5.08 -1.95
C ASP A 14 12.55 -3.61 -1.99
N SER A 15 12.64 -2.96 -3.15
CA SER A 15 12.18 -1.57 -3.31
C SER A 15 10.66 -1.48 -3.24
N ILE A 16 9.95 -2.45 -3.83
CA ILE A 16 8.49 -2.52 -3.75
C ILE A 16 8.04 -2.76 -2.30
N SER A 17 8.72 -3.64 -1.56
CA SER A 17 8.42 -3.87 -0.13
C SER A 17 8.60 -2.61 0.72
N ASN A 18 9.59 -1.76 0.43
CA ASN A 18 9.72 -0.47 1.12
C ASN A 18 8.57 0.48 0.77
N ILE A 19 8.16 0.53 -0.51
CA ILE A 19 7.02 1.33 -0.96
C ILE A 19 5.73 0.87 -0.28
N ILE A 20 5.51 -0.44 -0.15
CA ILE A 20 4.37 -0.99 0.59
C ILE A 20 4.33 -0.43 2.01
N ALA A 21 5.44 -0.49 2.75
CA ALA A 21 5.51 0.03 4.12
C ALA A 21 5.24 1.55 4.20
N GLU A 22 5.68 2.32 3.20
CA GLU A 22 5.36 3.76 3.11
C GLU A 22 3.86 3.99 2.87
N ILE A 23 3.22 3.20 1.99
CA ILE A 23 1.78 3.28 1.71
C ILE A 23 0.96 2.86 2.93
N GLU A 24 1.37 1.80 3.64
CA GLU A 24 0.74 1.37 4.90
C GLU A 24 0.76 2.48 5.94
N THR A 25 1.89 3.17 6.09
CA THR A 25 2.00 4.31 7.01
C THR A 25 1.01 5.42 6.65
N ILE A 26 0.87 5.75 5.37
CA ILE A 26 -0.07 6.79 4.90
C ILE A 26 -1.53 6.35 5.14
N ARG A 27 -1.86 5.08 4.86
CA ARG A 27 -3.20 4.54 5.11
C ARG A 27 -3.55 4.61 6.59
N ASP A 28 -2.63 4.21 7.45
CA ASP A 28 -2.83 4.23 8.91
C ASP A 28 -3.00 5.68 9.42
N GLU A 29 -2.22 6.63 8.90
CA GLU A 29 -2.39 8.07 9.20
C GLU A 29 -3.77 8.60 8.75
N GLU A 30 -4.26 8.17 7.58
CA GLU A 30 -5.58 8.54 7.07
C GLU A 30 -6.71 7.93 7.92
N ASP A 31 -6.56 6.67 8.34
CA ASP A 31 -7.50 5.99 9.24
C ASP A 31 -7.58 6.69 10.60
N GLU A 32 -6.44 6.98 11.22
CA GLU A 32 -6.38 7.73 12.48
C GLU A 32 -7.02 9.13 12.35
N ALA A 33 -6.75 9.83 11.25
CA ALA A 33 -7.34 11.14 10.99
C ALA A 33 -8.86 11.07 10.87
N ARG A 34 -9.40 10.03 10.22
CA ARG A 34 -10.84 9.81 10.09
C ARG A 34 -11.49 9.44 11.41
N GLU A 35 -10.89 8.52 12.17
CA GLU A 35 -11.41 8.09 13.47
C GLU A 35 -11.42 9.22 14.49
N SER A 36 -10.51 10.20 14.35
CA SER A 36 -10.50 11.41 15.18
C SER A 36 -11.57 12.44 14.80
N MET A 37 -12.32 12.23 13.71
CA MET A 37 -13.31 13.18 13.22
C MET A 37 -14.56 13.20 14.13
N PRO A 38 -15.14 14.39 14.40
CA PRO A 38 -16.39 14.50 15.14
C PRO A 38 -17.53 13.64 14.57
N GLU A 39 -18.30 12.96 15.42
CA GLU A 39 -19.43 12.10 15.01
C GLU A 39 -20.42 12.79 14.07
N ASN A 40 -20.63 14.11 14.22
CA ASN A 40 -21.54 14.87 13.36
C ASN A 40 -21.03 15.08 11.92
N LEU A 41 -19.78 14.70 11.64
CA LEU A 41 -19.18 14.71 10.30
C LEU A 41 -19.04 13.31 9.70
N VAL A 42 -19.37 12.26 10.45
CA VAL A 42 -19.45 10.88 9.93
C VAL A 42 -20.55 10.80 8.89
N GLY A 43 -20.25 10.18 7.74
CA GLY A 43 -21.15 10.18 6.57
C GLY A 43 -21.23 11.51 5.81
N SER A 44 -20.33 12.46 6.10
CA SER A 44 -20.10 13.59 5.19
C SER A 44 -19.27 13.16 3.98
N GLU A 45 -19.34 13.92 2.88
CA GLU A 45 -18.50 13.70 1.70
C GLU A 45 -17.00 13.60 2.05
N ARG A 46 -16.54 14.37 3.05
CA ARG A 46 -15.15 14.30 3.50
C ARG A 46 -14.81 12.99 4.21
N HIS A 47 -15.74 12.47 5.02
CA HIS A 47 -15.58 11.18 5.67
C HIS A 47 -15.55 10.05 4.64
N GLU A 48 -16.52 10.04 3.71
CA GLU A 48 -16.60 9.03 2.65
C GLU A 48 -15.37 9.07 1.73
N THR A 49 -14.86 10.26 1.40
CA THR A 49 -13.63 10.42 0.61
C THR A 49 -12.43 9.81 1.34
N SER A 50 -12.36 9.97 2.66
CA SER A 50 -11.30 9.40 3.50
C SER A 50 -11.38 7.87 3.59
N GLU A 51 -12.59 7.30 3.62
CA GLU A 51 -12.79 5.84 3.56
C GLU A 51 -12.33 5.29 2.21
N VAL A 52 -12.76 5.91 1.11
CA VAL A 52 -12.34 5.53 -0.25
C VAL A 52 -10.84 5.64 -0.44
N ALA A 53 -10.20 6.65 0.17
CA ALA A 53 -8.75 6.80 0.13
C ALA A 53 -8.05 5.62 0.80
N SER A 54 -8.43 5.25 2.03
CA SER A 54 -7.84 4.09 2.72
C SER A 54 -8.10 2.77 1.98
N ASP A 55 -9.31 2.56 1.47
CA ASP A 55 -9.63 1.37 0.66
C ASP A 55 -8.74 1.28 -0.59
N THR A 56 -8.53 2.41 -1.28
CA THR A 56 -7.66 2.46 -2.47
C THR A 56 -6.20 2.19 -2.11
N LEU A 57 -5.73 2.69 -0.96
CA LEU A 57 -4.37 2.42 -0.48
C LEU A 57 -4.20 0.94 -0.14
N GLN A 58 -5.19 0.31 0.50
CA GLN A 58 -5.20 -1.12 0.78
C GLN A 58 -5.16 -1.96 -0.50
N ASP A 59 -6.04 -1.67 -1.47
CA ASP A 59 -6.04 -2.34 -2.77
C ASP A 59 -4.68 -2.22 -3.48
N THR A 60 -4.03 -1.06 -3.36
CA THR A 60 -2.70 -0.83 -3.93
C THR A 60 -1.63 -1.67 -3.25
N ILE A 61 -1.68 -1.79 -1.92
CA ILE A 61 -0.77 -2.66 -1.16
C ILE A 61 -0.91 -4.11 -1.62
N ASP A 62 -2.13 -4.63 -1.69
CA ASP A 62 -2.41 -6.02 -2.10
C ASP A 62 -1.84 -6.32 -3.50
N LEU A 63 -2.01 -5.41 -4.46
CA LEU A 63 -1.46 -5.54 -5.82
C LEU A 63 0.07 -5.51 -5.86
N LEU A 64 0.70 -4.71 -5.00
CA LEU A 64 2.16 -4.63 -4.89
C LEU A 64 2.73 -5.88 -4.22
N GLU A 65 2.04 -6.42 -3.22
CA GLU A 65 2.42 -7.69 -2.58
C GLU A 65 2.35 -8.86 -3.57
N GLU A 66 1.27 -8.96 -4.37
CA GLU A 66 1.18 -9.94 -5.47
C GLU A 66 2.34 -9.76 -6.46
N SER A 67 2.69 -8.51 -6.77
CA SER A 67 3.81 -8.20 -7.66
C SER A 67 5.15 -8.69 -7.08
N VAL A 68 5.37 -8.54 -5.78
CA VAL A 68 6.57 -9.06 -5.09
C VAL A 68 6.61 -10.58 -5.11
N GLU A 69 5.49 -11.25 -4.83
CA GLU A 69 5.38 -12.71 -4.90
C GLU A 69 5.77 -13.22 -6.29
N ARG A 70 5.21 -12.62 -7.34
CA ARG A 70 5.49 -12.99 -8.73
C ARG A 70 6.95 -12.73 -9.15
N LEU A 71 7.57 -11.68 -8.63
CA LEU A 71 8.99 -11.43 -8.84
C LEU A 71 9.86 -12.45 -8.12
N SER A 72 9.45 -12.90 -6.93
CA SER A 72 10.19 -13.91 -6.15
C SER A 72 10.26 -15.25 -6.87
N GLU A 73 9.20 -15.65 -7.58
CA GLU A 73 9.13 -16.91 -8.35
C GLU A 73 10.18 -17.00 -9.47
N ILE A 74 10.56 -15.85 -10.03
CA ILE A 74 11.53 -15.78 -11.13
C ILE A 74 12.94 -15.39 -10.67
N SER A 75 13.09 -14.88 -9.45
CA SER A 75 14.34 -14.32 -8.91
C SER A 75 15.49 -15.32 -8.71
#